data_AF-A0A564SZ08-F1
#
_entry.id   AF-A0A564SZ08-F1
#
_cell.length_a   1.000
_cell.length_b   1.000
_cell.length_c   1.000
_cell.angle_alpha   90.00
_cell.angle_beta   90.00
_cell.angle_gamma   90.00
#
_symmetry.space_group_name_H-M   'P 1'
#
loop_
_entity.id
_entity.type
_entity.pdbx_description
1 polymer ?
#
loop_
_entity_poly.entity_id
_entity_poly.type
_entity_poly.pdbx_seq_one_letter_code
_entity_poly.pdbx_strand_id
1 'polypeptide(L)'
;MPAVLQQWIEKSEERNRRIQQLRNEVTEIMELNVMDVTYRMLVEFLADEGIEHISEMDYILRKRYEGYMSELIKEKSVSRYLRIFDKVKQEYIRKRIETPMGRLECQWTYKNTILFIPYHSDQKIVLSVERVKNRSNMVWDFQIFLERKIENEQRRNRLRSIVGLACRITFLQTKEIRWDATIWYLEKFKIPKERLNPSDPVERISFREVLHPENRKLLQEYMKYEIGIGEMAISTVYEKFRIIRNFLKEISDEQQKVTTCDAERIDQYLKKRQEDANEAKTFNTQVTSIQYFFKFLEVRGYVDKVPFRAEYYWEKQMLVHHDRCVEEDVYMEIIQKLSNFPEHLRMMFLHLWCIGLRISEVCTLKGDAYYHQNGDYWMKIYQVKMKNYKRVPIPEALYDLMQVYLNKNRIAKEDYIFQNRKGGAFSKFTFNEQMKKYCAACDIQNREYLFKSHDYRHTVATNLYDHGVSRQGIRDYLGHNYEEMTMQYIDYMPKK
;
A
#
# COMPACT_ATOMS: atom_id res chain seq x y z
N MET A 1 44.30 -23.44 16.34
CA MET A 1 44.44 -22.79 15.02
C MET A 1 43.82 -21.39 15.09
N PRO A 2 44.31 -20.40 14.35
CA PRO A 2 43.67 -19.08 14.28
C PRO A 2 42.24 -19.18 13.73
N ALA A 3 41.28 -18.45 14.31
CA ALA A 3 39.85 -18.51 13.94
C ALA A 3 39.59 -18.24 12.44
N VAL A 4 40.42 -17.42 11.80
CA VAL A 4 40.37 -17.14 10.36
C VAL A 4 40.72 -18.37 9.52
N LEU A 5 41.71 -19.17 9.95
CA LEU A 5 42.09 -20.41 9.28
C LEU A 5 40.98 -21.47 9.39
N GLN A 6 40.30 -21.51 10.53
CA GLN A 6 39.18 -22.43 10.75
C GLN A 6 37.96 -22.06 9.89
N GLN A 7 37.64 -20.77 9.80
CA GLN A 7 36.57 -20.27 8.94
C GLN A 7 36.86 -20.46 7.44
N TRP A 8 38.14 -20.41 7.03
CA TRP A 8 38.56 -20.72 5.66
C TRP A 8 38.45 -22.21 5.34
N ILE A 9 38.82 -23.09 6.29
CA ILE A 9 38.69 -24.53 6.16
C ILE A 9 37.21 -24.92 6.04
N GLU A 10 36.35 -24.42 6.92
CA GLU A 10 34.90 -24.67 6.90
C GLU A 10 34.25 -24.23 5.59
N LYS A 11 34.61 -23.05 5.07
CA LYS A 11 34.12 -22.57 3.76
C LYS A 11 34.60 -23.44 2.59
N SER A 12 35.83 -23.94 2.66
CA SER A 12 36.41 -24.82 1.65
C SER A 12 35.74 -26.20 1.65
N GLU A 13 35.49 -26.76 2.83
CA GLU A 13 34.79 -28.04 3.00
C GLU A 13 33.34 -27.96 2.51
N GLU A 14 32.61 -26.91 2.87
CA GLU A 14 31.23 -26.71 2.43
C GLU A 14 31.13 -26.54 0.91
N ARG A 15 32.07 -25.78 0.31
CA ARG A 15 32.17 -25.65 -1.15
C ARG A 15 32.41 -26.99 -1.83
N ASN A 16 33.34 -27.80 -1.31
CA ASN A 16 33.64 -29.11 -1.89
C ASN A 16 32.46 -30.08 -1.75
N ARG A 17 31.71 -30.01 -0.64
CA ARG A 17 30.45 -30.75 -0.46
C ARG A 17 29.45 -30.40 -1.55
N ARG A 18 29.20 -29.10 -1.78
CA ARG A 18 28.29 -28.62 -2.84
C ARG A 18 28.72 -29.09 -4.22
N ILE A 19 30.02 -29.00 -4.54
CA ILE A 19 30.55 -29.49 -5.81
C ILE A 19 30.23 -30.98 -5.99
N GLN A 20 30.44 -31.80 -4.96
CA GLN A 20 30.18 -33.23 -5.07
C GLN A 20 28.68 -33.53 -5.22
N GLN A 21 27.82 -32.84 -4.46
CA GLN A 21 26.37 -32.97 -4.55
C GLN A 21 25.85 -32.57 -5.95
N LEU A 22 26.18 -31.36 -6.40
CA LEU A 22 25.78 -30.85 -7.71
C LEU A 22 26.35 -31.69 -8.86
N ARG A 23 27.57 -32.22 -8.71
CA ARG A 23 28.14 -33.17 -9.68
C ARG A 23 27.30 -34.43 -9.79
N ASN A 24 26.86 -34.99 -8.67
CA ASN A 24 26.01 -36.18 -8.66
C ASN A 24 24.67 -35.89 -9.35
N GLU A 25 24.01 -34.78 -8.97
CA GLU A 25 22.73 -34.39 -9.58
C GLU A 25 22.84 -34.14 -11.08
N VAL A 26 23.88 -33.41 -11.55
CA VAL A 26 24.07 -33.15 -12.97
C VAL A 26 24.33 -34.46 -13.73
N THR A 27 25.16 -35.34 -13.18
CA THR A 27 25.51 -36.62 -13.80
C THR A 27 24.28 -37.52 -13.95
N GLU A 28 23.44 -37.60 -12.92
CA GLU A 28 22.20 -38.37 -12.91
C GLU A 28 21.14 -37.80 -13.87
N ILE A 29 20.93 -36.48 -13.84
CA ILE A 29 19.94 -35.82 -14.70
C ILE A 29 20.34 -35.94 -16.17
N MET A 30 21.61 -35.76 -16.47
CA MET A 30 22.13 -35.74 -17.85
C MET A 30 22.59 -37.11 -18.36
N GLU A 31 22.55 -38.15 -17.53
CA GLU A 31 22.99 -39.52 -17.85
C GLU A 31 24.43 -39.56 -18.40
N LEU A 32 25.34 -38.85 -17.70
CA LEU A 32 26.73 -38.72 -18.13
C LEU A 32 27.59 -39.86 -17.56
N ASN A 33 28.41 -40.48 -18.41
CA ASN A 33 29.44 -41.40 -17.95
C ASN A 33 30.66 -40.66 -17.36
N VAL A 34 31.02 -39.52 -17.96
CA VAL A 34 32.13 -38.66 -17.51
C VAL A 34 31.75 -37.20 -17.77
N MET A 35 32.02 -36.32 -16.79
CA MET A 35 31.83 -34.87 -16.96
C MET A 35 32.98 -34.25 -17.77
N ASP A 36 32.65 -33.67 -18.92
CA ASP A 36 33.60 -32.86 -19.67
C ASP A 36 33.89 -31.50 -18.97
N VAL A 37 34.75 -30.68 -19.58
CA VAL A 37 35.12 -29.36 -19.04
C VAL A 37 33.89 -28.44 -18.88
N THR A 38 32.91 -28.51 -19.78
CA THR A 38 31.75 -27.62 -19.77
C THR A 38 30.84 -27.89 -18.57
N TYR A 39 30.58 -29.16 -18.26
CA TYR A 39 29.79 -29.51 -17.06
C TYR A 39 30.56 -29.26 -15.77
N ARG A 40 31.89 -29.49 -15.75
CA ARG A 40 32.72 -29.18 -14.57
C ARG A 40 32.67 -27.70 -14.21
N MET A 41 32.87 -26.83 -15.20
CA MET A 41 32.82 -25.38 -14.99
C MET A 41 31.42 -24.90 -14.56
N LEU A 42 30.36 -25.54 -15.04
CA LEU A 42 29.01 -25.27 -14.55
C LEU A 42 28.84 -25.63 -13.07
N VAL A 43 29.25 -26.84 -12.68
CA VAL A 43 29.12 -27.31 -11.29
C VAL A 43 29.94 -26.45 -10.32
N GLU A 44 31.17 -26.10 -10.70
CA GLU A 44 32.01 -25.22 -9.90
C GLU A 44 31.36 -23.85 -9.71
N PHE A 45 30.85 -23.24 -10.78
CA PHE A 45 30.12 -21.98 -10.69
C PHE A 45 28.87 -22.07 -9.80
N LEU A 46 28.07 -23.12 -9.93
CA LEU A 46 26.87 -23.30 -9.11
C LEU A 46 27.22 -23.41 -7.62
N ALA A 47 28.30 -24.14 -7.30
CA ALA A 47 28.78 -24.26 -5.93
C ALA A 47 29.31 -22.92 -5.39
N ASP A 48 30.01 -22.15 -6.22
CA ASP A 48 30.52 -20.81 -5.88
C ASP A 48 29.39 -19.81 -5.61
N GLU A 49 28.28 -19.90 -6.35
CA GLU A 49 27.05 -19.11 -6.13
C GLU A 49 26.18 -19.63 -4.97
N GLY A 50 26.62 -20.68 -4.27
CA GLY A 50 25.93 -21.22 -3.10
C GLY A 50 24.66 -22.01 -3.41
N ILE A 51 24.52 -22.54 -4.63
CA ILE A 51 23.39 -23.39 -5.02
C ILE A 51 23.54 -24.77 -4.39
N GLU A 52 22.48 -25.27 -3.75
CA GLU A 52 22.47 -26.61 -3.14
C GLU A 52 21.85 -27.64 -4.10
N HIS A 53 20.83 -27.24 -4.88
CA HIS A 53 20.12 -28.14 -5.81
C HIS A 53 19.89 -27.54 -7.21
N ILE A 54 19.88 -28.37 -8.25
CA ILE A 54 19.60 -27.96 -9.65
C ILE A 54 18.19 -27.33 -9.80
N SER A 55 17.28 -27.64 -8.89
CA SER A 55 15.95 -27.03 -8.79
C SER A 55 15.99 -25.51 -8.67
N GLU A 56 17.04 -24.95 -8.08
CA GLU A 56 17.22 -23.52 -7.82
C GLU A 56 17.71 -22.74 -9.04
N MET A 57 18.24 -23.43 -10.06
CA MET A 57 18.73 -22.76 -11.28
C MET A 57 17.60 -21.97 -11.96
N ASP A 58 17.83 -20.69 -12.22
CA ASP A 58 16.89 -19.80 -12.89
C ASP A 58 17.58 -18.93 -13.96
N TYR A 59 16.82 -18.03 -14.58
CA TYR A 59 17.35 -17.16 -15.63
C TYR A 59 18.31 -16.08 -15.08
N ILE A 60 18.16 -15.65 -13.82
CA ILE A 60 19.05 -14.66 -13.20
C ILE A 60 20.42 -15.29 -12.97
N LEU A 61 20.46 -16.52 -12.45
CA LEU A 61 21.67 -17.30 -12.30
C LEU A 61 22.32 -17.61 -13.65
N ARG A 62 21.54 -17.93 -14.68
CA ARG A 62 22.03 -18.07 -16.06
C ARG A 62 22.75 -16.82 -16.56
N LYS A 63 22.26 -15.63 -16.23
CA LYS A 63 22.90 -14.35 -16.60
C LYS A 63 24.20 -14.10 -15.86
N ARG A 64 24.27 -14.46 -14.57
CA ARG A 64 25.52 -14.46 -13.81
C ARG A 64 26.54 -15.41 -14.42
N TYR A 65 26.10 -16.61 -14.82
CA TYR A 65 26.95 -17.59 -15.51
C TYR A 65 27.48 -17.08 -16.86
N GLU A 66 26.65 -16.34 -17.61
CA GLU A 66 27.07 -15.67 -18.85
C GLU A 66 28.20 -14.66 -18.60
N GLY A 67 28.08 -13.85 -17.55
CA GLY A 67 29.13 -12.91 -17.14
C GLY A 67 30.42 -13.64 -16.74
N TYR A 68 30.32 -14.60 -15.83
CA TYR A 68 31.43 -15.43 -15.37
C TYR A 68 32.16 -16.13 -16.52
N MET A 69 31.44 -16.71 -17.49
CA MET A 69 32.06 -17.33 -18.67
C MET A 69 32.71 -16.31 -19.60
N SER A 70 32.12 -15.12 -19.76
CA SER A 70 32.66 -14.09 -20.66
C SER A 70 34.00 -13.55 -20.19
N GLU A 71 34.29 -13.61 -18.89
CA GLU A 71 35.59 -13.25 -18.32
C GLU A 71 36.67 -14.34 -18.52
N LEU A 72 36.26 -15.61 -18.58
CA LEU A 72 37.17 -16.76 -18.62
C LEU A 72 37.50 -17.26 -20.03
N ILE A 73 36.60 -17.07 -21.00
CA ILE A 73 36.72 -17.62 -22.35
C ILE A 73 36.32 -16.63 -23.43
N LYS A 74 36.78 -16.87 -24.67
CA LYS A 74 36.43 -16.05 -25.83
C LYS A 74 34.92 -16.00 -26.04
N GLU A 75 34.37 -14.80 -26.29
CA GLU A 75 32.94 -14.51 -26.46
C GLU A 75 32.19 -15.50 -27.37
N LYS A 76 32.79 -15.88 -28.52
CA LYS A 76 32.21 -16.85 -29.46
C LYS A 76 31.94 -18.23 -28.84
N SER A 77 32.68 -18.59 -27.78
CA SER A 77 32.60 -19.88 -27.10
C SER A 77 31.60 -19.88 -25.94
N VAL A 78 31.26 -18.71 -25.36
CA VAL A 78 30.32 -18.57 -24.22
C VAL A 78 28.97 -19.21 -24.54
N SER A 79 28.50 -19.06 -25.79
CA SER A 79 27.24 -19.66 -26.23
C SER A 79 27.16 -21.18 -26.07
N ARG A 80 28.29 -21.90 -26.10
CA ARG A 80 28.35 -23.35 -25.87
C ARG A 80 28.05 -23.68 -24.41
N TYR A 81 28.65 -22.95 -23.47
CA TYR A 81 28.48 -23.16 -22.04
C TYR A 81 27.06 -22.79 -21.57
N LEU A 82 26.50 -21.70 -22.11
CA LEU A 82 25.11 -21.33 -21.84
C LEU A 82 24.11 -22.39 -22.32
N ARG A 83 24.39 -23.08 -23.44
CA ARG A 83 23.55 -24.20 -23.87
C ARG A 83 23.58 -25.35 -22.89
N ILE A 84 24.74 -25.63 -22.27
CA ILE A 84 24.86 -26.67 -21.25
C ILE A 84 24.07 -26.29 -20.00
N PHE A 85 24.21 -25.06 -19.51
CA PHE A 85 23.39 -24.54 -18.40
C PHE A 85 21.89 -24.73 -18.69
N ASP A 86 21.45 -24.29 -19.87
CA ASP A 86 20.06 -24.39 -20.28
C ASP A 86 19.60 -25.84 -20.40
N LYS A 87 20.44 -26.73 -20.94
CA LYS A 87 20.11 -28.14 -21.13
C LYS A 87 19.94 -28.86 -19.79
N VAL A 88 20.83 -28.61 -18.83
CA VAL A 88 20.73 -29.19 -17.47
C VAL A 88 19.40 -28.81 -16.81
N LYS A 89 19.02 -27.53 -16.87
CA LYS A 89 17.74 -27.09 -16.30
C LYS A 89 16.55 -27.69 -17.04
N GLN A 90 16.63 -27.82 -18.36
CA GLN A 90 15.56 -28.42 -19.16
C GLN A 90 15.35 -29.90 -18.84
N GLU A 91 16.42 -30.70 -18.75
CA GLU A 91 16.30 -32.11 -18.39
C GLU A 91 15.79 -32.30 -16.96
N TYR A 92 16.21 -31.44 -16.02
CA TYR A 92 15.63 -31.42 -14.68
C TYR A 92 14.10 -31.24 -14.73
N ILE A 93 13.62 -30.23 -15.46
CA ILE A 93 12.17 -29.96 -15.58
C ILE A 93 11.44 -31.14 -16.22
N ARG A 94 12.01 -31.75 -17.29
CA ARG A 94 11.41 -32.91 -17.96
C ARG A 94 11.26 -34.10 -17.01
N LYS A 95 12.34 -34.50 -16.32
CA LYS A 95 12.32 -35.63 -15.38
C LYS A 95 11.36 -35.38 -14.22
N ARG A 96 11.27 -34.15 -13.70
CA ARG A 96 10.36 -33.83 -12.58
C ARG A 96 8.87 -33.91 -12.95
N ILE A 97 8.49 -33.42 -14.14
CA ILE A 97 7.09 -33.38 -14.60
C ILE A 97 6.47 -34.78 -14.79
N GLU A 98 7.29 -35.83 -14.90
CA GLU A 98 6.79 -37.20 -14.94
C GLU A 98 6.12 -37.62 -13.63
N THR A 99 6.54 -37.04 -12.50
CA THR A 99 5.96 -37.33 -11.17
C THR A 99 4.79 -36.39 -10.83
N PRO A 100 3.73 -36.86 -10.14
CA PRO A 100 2.61 -36.00 -9.72
C PRO A 100 3.02 -34.79 -8.87
N MET A 101 3.97 -34.98 -7.94
CA MET A 101 4.54 -33.90 -7.13
C MET A 101 5.36 -32.92 -7.97
N GLY A 102 6.19 -33.41 -8.90
CA GLY A 102 6.98 -32.56 -9.77
C GLY A 102 6.14 -31.77 -10.79
N ARG A 103 4.95 -32.27 -11.19
CA ARG A 103 4.00 -31.47 -11.98
C ARG A 103 3.53 -30.22 -11.24
N LEU A 104 3.26 -30.32 -9.95
CA LEU A 104 2.88 -29.17 -9.11
C LEU A 104 4.06 -28.22 -8.89
N GLU A 105 5.26 -28.76 -8.67
CA GLU A 105 6.50 -27.98 -8.46
C GLU A 105 6.89 -27.18 -9.72
N CYS A 106 6.88 -27.83 -10.88
CA CYS A 106 7.21 -27.22 -12.16
C CYS A 106 6.05 -26.43 -12.76
N GLN A 107 4.84 -26.49 -12.20
CA GLN A 107 3.68 -25.77 -12.74
C GLN A 107 3.97 -24.27 -12.80
N TRP A 108 4.00 -23.72 -14.02
CA TRP A 108 4.10 -22.30 -14.21
C TRP A 108 2.85 -21.59 -13.66
N THR A 109 3.08 -20.79 -12.63
CA THR A 109 2.11 -19.87 -12.05
C THR A 109 2.65 -18.46 -12.19
N TYR A 110 1.77 -17.48 -12.38
CA TYR A 110 2.18 -16.08 -12.44
C TYR A 110 2.74 -15.65 -11.07
N LYS A 111 4.07 -15.69 -10.92
CA LYS A 111 4.80 -15.36 -9.68
C LYS A 111 5.40 -13.96 -9.67
N ASN A 112 5.07 -13.13 -10.67
CA ASN A 112 5.65 -11.78 -10.82
C ASN A 112 7.19 -11.81 -11.01
N THR A 113 7.70 -12.86 -11.64
CA THR A 113 9.13 -13.15 -11.91
C THR A 113 9.43 -13.15 -13.40
N ILE A 114 10.71 -13.20 -13.78
CA ILE A 114 11.14 -13.35 -15.18
C ILE A 114 10.73 -14.75 -15.69
N LEU A 115 9.97 -14.80 -16.77
CA LEU A 115 9.67 -16.01 -17.51
C LEU A 115 10.69 -16.19 -18.63
N PHE A 116 11.53 -17.20 -18.53
CA PHE A 116 12.35 -17.66 -19.65
C PHE A 116 11.67 -18.86 -20.28
N ILE A 117 11.13 -18.68 -21.50
CA ILE A 117 10.28 -19.68 -22.17
C ILE A 117 10.96 -21.06 -22.28
N PRO A 118 12.28 -21.18 -22.50
CA PRO A 118 12.96 -22.48 -22.51
C PRO A 118 12.88 -23.27 -21.19
N TYR A 119 12.51 -22.65 -20.07
CA TYR A 119 12.30 -23.29 -18.76
C TYR A 119 10.80 -23.46 -18.44
N HIS A 120 9.93 -23.39 -19.46
CA HIS A 120 8.51 -23.61 -19.28
C HIS A 120 8.20 -25.11 -19.10
N SER A 121 7.23 -25.45 -18.26
CA SER A 121 6.85 -26.83 -17.97
C SER A 121 6.03 -27.49 -19.07
N ASP A 122 5.29 -26.70 -19.84
CA ASP A 122 4.62 -27.17 -21.06
C ASP A 122 5.64 -27.34 -22.21
N GLN A 123 5.93 -28.59 -22.52
CA GLN A 123 6.89 -28.95 -23.56
C GLN A 123 6.45 -28.52 -24.96
N LYS A 124 5.14 -28.37 -25.23
CA LYS A 124 4.67 -27.84 -26.53
C LYS A 124 5.12 -26.40 -26.73
N ILE A 125 5.10 -25.61 -25.65
CA ILE A 125 5.57 -24.22 -25.67
C ILE A 125 7.09 -24.18 -25.85
N VAL A 126 7.85 -25.02 -25.14
CA VAL A 126 9.32 -25.09 -25.27
C VAL A 126 9.74 -25.48 -26.71
N LEU A 127 9.10 -26.50 -27.29
CA LEU A 127 9.38 -26.95 -28.65
C LEU A 127 9.09 -25.87 -29.70
N SER A 128 8.04 -25.05 -29.48
CA SER A 128 7.67 -23.97 -30.41
C SER A 128 8.76 -22.90 -30.57
N VAL A 129 9.68 -22.82 -29.62
CA VAL A 129 10.71 -21.76 -29.58
C VAL A 129 12.14 -22.31 -29.69
N GLU A 130 12.32 -23.63 -29.77
CA GLU A 130 13.63 -24.30 -29.74
C GLU A 130 14.61 -23.83 -30.83
N ARG A 131 14.09 -23.44 -32.01
CA ARG A 131 14.90 -23.00 -33.16
C ARG A 131 15.28 -21.52 -33.14
N VAL A 132 14.86 -20.75 -32.13
CA VAL A 132 15.15 -19.31 -32.04
C VAL A 132 16.63 -19.08 -31.73
N LYS A 133 17.33 -18.39 -32.63
CA LYS A 133 18.78 -18.10 -32.48
C LYS A 133 19.09 -17.14 -31.34
N ASN A 134 18.26 -16.12 -31.12
CA ASN A 134 18.48 -15.12 -30.07
C ASN A 134 17.65 -15.41 -28.82
N ARG A 135 18.24 -16.12 -27.85
CA ARG A 135 17.56 -16.52 -26.61
C ARG A 135 17.15 -15.35 -25.71
N SER A 136 17.79 -14.18 -25.85
CA SER A 136 17.39 -12.98 -25.10
C SER A 136 15.95 -12.52 -25.44
N ASN A 137 15.44 -12.84 -26.63
CA ASN A 137 14.07 -12.53 -27.05
C ASN A 137 13.01 -13.45 -26.41
N MET A 138 13.43 -14.51 -25.73
CA MET A 138 12.56 -15.53 -25.12
C MET A 138 12.37 -15.29 -23.62
N VAL A 139 12.80 -14.10 -23.17
CA VAL A 139 12.79 -13.66 -21.79
C VAL A 139 11.66 -12.67 -21.66
N TRP A 140 10.61 -13.09 -20.97
CA TRP A 140 9.49 -12.26 -20.64
C TRP A 140 9.61 -11.81 -19.19
N ASP A 141 10.11 -10.61 -19.01
CA ASP A 141 10.10 -9.97 -17.71
C ASP A 141 8.74 -9.28 -17.50
N PHE A 142 7.87 -9.90 -16.70
CA PHE A 142 6.56 -9.32 -16.36
C PHE A 142 6.66 -8.02 -15.54
N GLN A 143 7.81 -7.75 -14.90
CA GLN A 143 8.05 -6.50 -14.17
C GLN A 143 8.34 -5.36 -15.16
N ILE A 144 9.06 -5.66 -16.25
CA ILE A 144 9.57 -4.68 -17.21
C ILE A 144 8.69 -4.51 -18.46
N PHE A 145 7.87 -5.51 -18.82
CA PHE A 145 7.09 -5.52 -20.07
C PHE A 145 6.21 -4.28 -20.27
N LEU A 146 5.60 -3.77 -19.19
CA LEU A 146 4.79 -2.55 -19.24
C LEU A 146 5.63 -1.28 -19.38
N GLU A 147 6.89 -1.30 -18.96
CA GLU A 147 7.76 -0.12 -18.87
C GLU A 147 8.64 0.07 -20.12
N ARG A 148 9.09 -1.01 -20.76
CA ARG A 148 10.06 -0.92 -21.88
C ARG A 148 9.48 -1.04 -23.29
N LYS A 149 8.32 -1.68 -23.51
CA LYS A 149 7.81 -1.96 -24.88
C LYS A 149 6.69 -1.05 -25.37
N ILE A 150 6.25 -0.11 -24.54
CA ILE A 150 5.17 0.81 -24.89
C ILE A 150 5.68 2.23 -24.61
N GLU A 151 6.28 2.86 -25.61
CA GLU A 151 6.70 4.27 -25.55
C GLU A 151 5.51 5.20 -25.29
N ASN A 152 4.31 4.82 -25.77
CA ASN A 152 3.09 5.59 -25.59
C ASN A 152 2.49 5.39 -24.18
N GLU A 153 2.63 6.42 -23.35
CA GLU A 153 2.13 6.43 -21.97
C GLU A 153 0.62 6.16 -21.86
N GLN A 154 -0.21 6.66 -22.79
CA GLN A 154 -1.64 6.36 -22.79
C GLN A 154 -1.92 4.88 -23.00
N ARG A 155 -1.20 4.22 -23.93
CA ARG A 155 -1.34 2.78 -24.17
C ARG A 155 -0.85 1.98 -22.96
N ARG A 156 0.23 2.42 -22.31
CA ARG A 156 0.74 1.83 -21.05
C ARG A 156 -0.30 1.90 -19.94
N ASN A 157 -0.93 3.06 -19.77
CA ASN A 157 -1.98 3.28 -18.77
C ASN A 157 -3.23 2.44 -19.05
N ARG A 158 -3.65 2.31 -20.32
CA ARG A 158 -4.74 1.40 -20.72
C ARG A 158 -4.43 -0.05 -20.37
N LEU A 159 -3.22 -0.53 -20.68
CA LEU A 159 -2.82 -1.92 -20.40
C LEU A 159 -2.68 -2.18 -18.89
N ARG A 160 -2.12 -1.23 -18.13
CA ARG A 160 -2.12 -1.28 -16.65
C ARG A 160 -3.54 -1.41 -16.09
N SER A 161 -4.49 -0.65 -16.66
CA SER A 161 -5.91 -0.73 -16.28
C SER A 161 -6.51 -2.10 -16.59
N ILE A 162 -6.29 -2.64 -17.80
CA ILE A 162 -6.78 -3.97 -18.21
C ILE A 162 -6.23 -5.06 -17.29
N VAL A 163 -4.92 -5.06 -17.03
CA VAL A 163 -4.28 -6.03 -16.12
C VAL A 163 -4.83 -5.88 -14.70
N GLY A 164 -4.98 -4.64 -14.21
CA GLY A 164 -5.56 -4.37 -12.90
C GLY A 164 -7.00 -4.87 -12.76
N LEU A 165 -7.80 -4.73 -13.82
CA LEU A 165 -9.18 -5.22 -13.89
C LEU A 165 -9.23 -6.75 -13.95
N ALA A 166 -8.36 -7.39 -14.74
CA ALA A 166 -8.25 -8.84 -14.80
C ALA A 166 -7.84 -9.43 -13.44
N CYS A 167 -6.79 -8.87 -12.80
CA CYS A 167 -6.39 -9.28 -11.45
C CYS A 167 -7.53 -9.14 -10.43
N ARG A 168 -8.28 -8.04 -10.50
CA ARG A 168 -9.45 -7.82 -9.65
C ARG A 168 -10.50 -8.90 -9.86
N ILE A 169 -10.95 -9.09 -11.10
CA ILE A 169 -11.99 -10.08 -11.43
C ILE A 169 -11.58 -11.48 -10.99
N THR A 170 -10.36 -11.91 -11.32
CA THR A 170 -9.84 -13.22 -10.94
C THR A 170 -9.83 -13.38 -9.42
N PHE A 171 -9.36 -12.38 -8.67
CA PHE A 171 -9.34 -12.42 -7.20
C PHE A 171 -10.76 -12.48 -6.60
N LEU A 172 -11.73 -11.77 -7.18
CA LEU A 172 -13.11 -11.78 -6.70
C LEU A 172 -13.85 -13.09 -7.01
N GLN A 173 -13.52 -13.74 -8.12
CA GLN A 173 -14.18 -14.96 -8.58
C GLN A 173 -13.68 -16.23 -7.90
N THR A 174 -12.55 -16.19 -7.19
CA THR A 174 -12.08 -17.38 -6.45
C THR A 174 -13.09 -17.79 -5.38
N LYS A 175 -13.32 -19.10 -5.25
CA LYS A 175 -14.22 -19.66 -4.21
C LYS A 175 -13.75 -19.27 -2.81
N GLU A 176 -12.46 -19.46 -2.56
CA GLU A 176 -11.80 -19.09 -1.31
C GLU A 176 -10.94 -17.84 -1.49
N ILE A 177 -10.66 -17.17 -0.38
CA ILE A 177 -9.80 -15.99 -0.36
C ILE A 177 -8.35 -16.44 -0.57
N ARG A 178 -7.73 -15.93 -1.64
CA ARG A 178 -6.32 -16.14 -1.95
C ARG A 178 -5.42 -15.20 -1.15
N TRP A 179 -5.20 -15.53 0.12
CA TRP A 179 -4.34 -14.75 1.03
C TRP A 179 -2.88 -14.69 0.54
N ASP A 180 -2.44 -15.65 -0.27
CA ASP A 180 -1.12 -15.67 -0.91
C ASP A 180 -0.98 -14.66 -2.07
N ALA A 181 -2.08 -14.07 -2.54
CA ALA A 181 -2.06 -13.13 -3.66
C ALA A 181 -1.29 -11.84 -3.33
N THR A 182 -0.56 -11.32 -4.31
CA THR A 182 0.24 -10.08 -4.16
C THR A 182 -0.59 -8.80 -4.11
N ILE A 183 -1.86 -8.87 -4.50
CA ILE A 183 -2.82 -7.78 -4.37
C ILE A 183 -4.11 -8.35 -3.80
N TRP A 184 -4.63 -7.71 -2.76
CA TRP A 184 -5.94 -8.01 -2.20
C TRP A 184 -6.92 -6.88 -2.53
N TYR A 185 -8.13 -7.24 -2.97
CA TYR A 185 -9.21 -6.30 -3.24
C TYR A 185 -10.20 -6.35 -2.08
N LEU A 186 -10.40 -5.19 -1.43
CA LEU A 186 -11.02 -5.19 -0.11
C LEU A 186 -12.51 -5.55 -0.12
N GLU A 187 -13.18 -5.38 -1.26
CA GLU A 187 -14.57 -5.76 -1.47
C GLU A 187 -14.84 -7.28 -1.36
N LYS A 188 -13.80 -8.12 -1.46
CA LYS A 188 -13.93 -9.58 -1.24
C LYS A 188 -14.15 -9.92 0.24
N PHE A 189 -13.70 -9.04 1.14
CA PHE A 189 -13.79 -9.26 2.58
C PHE A 189 -15.11 -8.70 3.12
N LYS A 190 -15.74 -9.44 4.03
CA LYS A 190 -16.94 -8.99 4.75
C LYS A 190 -16.57 -8.05 5.89
N ILE A 191 -16.06 -6.88 5.55
CA ILE A 191 -15.63 -5.88 6.55
C ILE A 191 -16.87 -5.15 7.12
N PRO A 192 -17.00 -5.03 8.44
CA PRO A 192 -18.08 -4.26 9.06
C PRO A 192 -18.10 -2.80 8.59
N LYS A 193 -19.30 -2.25 8.36
CA LYS A 193 -19.48 -0.92 7.74
C LYS A 193 -18.86 0.20 8.59
N GLU A 194 -18.88 0.06 9.90
CA GLU A 194 -18.32 0.99 10.89
C GLU A 194 -16.78 1.09 10.83
N ARG A 195 -16.11 0.13 10.19
CA ARG A 195 -14.65 0.19 9.92
C ARG A 195 -14.33 0.83 8.58
N LEU A 196 -15.32 1.10 7.75
CA LEU A 196 -15.16 1.67 6.41
C LEU A 196 -15.45 3.17 6.42
N ASN A 197 -14.73 3.91 5.57
CA ASN A 197 -15.06 5.29 5.26
C ASN A 197 -15.57 5.37 3.81
N PRO A 198 -16.88 5.52 3.59
CA PRO A 198 -17.44 5.58 2.24
C PRO A 198 -16.92 6.75 1.38
N SER A 199 -16.50 7.85 2.03
CA SER A 199 -15.96 9.04 1.35
C SER A 199 -14.48 8.93 0.95
N ASP A 200 -13.79 7.89 1.43
CA ASP A 200 -12.38 7.61 1.15
C ASP A 200 -12.10 6.10 1.30
N PRO A 201 -12.69 5.28 0.42
CA PRO A 201 -12.59 3.83 0.53
C PRO A 201 -11.17 3.37 0.16
N VAL A 202 -10.61 2.50 1.00
CA VAL A 202 -9.44 1.72 0.61
C VAL A 202 -9.95 0.59 -0.30
N GLU A 203 -9.60 0.62 -1.58
CA GLU A 203 -10.10 -0.37 -2.54
C GLU A 203 -9.24 -1.64 -2.59
N ARG A 204 -7.93 -1.49 -2.40
CA ARG A 204 -6.96 -2.58 -2.55
C ARG A 204 -5.72 -2.40 -1.69
N ILE A 205 -5.05 -3.50 -1.42
CA ILE A 205 -3.75 -3.56 -0.73
C ILE A 205 -2.77 -4.28 -1.65
N SER A 206 -1.63 -3.65 -1.96
CA SER A 206 -0.58 -4.20 -2.82
C SER A 206 0.65 -4.54 -2.00
N PHE A 207 1.05 -5.81 -2.02
CA PHE A 207 2.25 -6.34 -1.37
C PHE A 207 3.42 -6.49 -2.35
N ARG A 208 3.24 -6.09 -3.62
CA ARG A 208 4.24 -6.26 -4.70
C ARG A 208 5.55 -5.54 -4.41
N GLU A 209 5.48 -4.47 -3.64
CA GLU A 209 6.59 -3.60 -3.28
C GLU A 209 7.54 -4.24 -2.26
N VAL A 210 7.11 -5.28 -1.54
CA VAL A 210 7.99 -6.06 -0.65
C VAL A 210 8.54 -7.22 -1.46
N LEU A 211 9.80 -7.11 -1.89
CA LEU A 211 10.41 -8.06 -2.83
C LEU A 211 10.75 -9.40 -2.16
N HIS A 212 11.24 -9.38 -0.93
CA HIS A 212 11.61 -10.59 -0.20
C HIS A 212 10.37 -11.44 0.12
N PRO A 213 10.27 -12.71 -0.35
CA PRO A 213 9.06 -13.52 -0.23
C PRO A 213 8.61 -13.77 1.22
N GLU A 214 9.55 -14.03 2.13
CA GLU A 214 9.25 -14.26 3.54
C GLU A 214 8.69 -13.00 4.22
N ASN A 215 9.38 -11.86 4.09
CA ASN A 215 8.89 -10.57 4.58
C ASN A 215 7.49 -10.23 4.03
N ARG A 216 7.24 -10.50 2.74
CA ARG A 216 5.92 -10.31 2.12
C ARG A 216 4.87 -11.19 2.79
N LYS A 217 5.17 -12.46 3.00
CA LYS A 217 4.28 -13.42 3.67
C LYS A 217 3.95 -12.98 5.10
N LEU A 218 4.95 -12.52 5.86
CA LEU A 218 4.74 -12.02 7.21
C LEU A 218 3.88 -10.76 7.24
N LEU A 219 4.09 -9.83 6.30
CA LEU A 219 3.24 -8.65 6.14
C LEU A 219 1.80 -9.06 5.76
N GLN A 220 1.62 -10.03 4.87
CA GLN A 220 0.32 -10.59 4.53
C GLN A 220 -0.36 -11.18 5.77
N GLU A 221 0.31 -12.02 6.56
CA GLU A 221 -0.26 -12.58 7.79
C GLU A 221 -0.67 -11.49 8.80
N TYR A 222 0.15 -10.45 8.97
CA TYR A 222 -0.20 -9.30 9.81
C TYR A 222 -1.44 -8.56 9.30
N MET A 223 -1.52 -8.31 7.99
CA MET A 223 -2.68 -7.65 7.38
C MET A 223 -3.94 -8.49 7.44
N LYS A 224 -3.82 -9.82 7.33
CA LYS A 224 -4.93 -10.75 7.51
C LYS A 224 -5.48 -10.67 8.94
N TYR A 225 -4.60 -10.60 9.94
CA TYR A 225 -4.99 -10.41 11.34
C TYR A 225 -5.70 -9.06 11.55
N GLU A 226 -5.11 -7.95 11.08
CA GLU A 226 -5.68 -6.60 11.24
C GLU A 226 -7.04 -6.43 10.54
N ILE A 227 -7.21 -7.02 9.35
CA ILE A 227 -8.47 -6.97 8.62
C ILE A 227 -9.50 -7.92 9.23
N GLY A 228 -9.10 -9.14 9.59
CA GLY A 228 -10.03 -10.19 10.04
C GLY A 228 -10.50 -10.04 11.49
N ILE A 229 -9.61 -9.63 12.40
CA ILE A 229 -9.87 -9.62 13.85
C ILE A 229 -9.79 -8.20 14.42
N GLY A 230 -8.98 -7.32 13.84
CA GLY A 230 -8.81 -5.96 14.35
C GLY A 230 -10.09 -5.12 14.34
N GLU A 231 -10.15 -4.11 15.21
CA GLU A 231 -11.31 -3.20 15.33
C GLU A 231 -11.07 -1.81 14.70
N MET A 232 -9.81 -1.52 14.35
CA MET A 232 -9.42 -0.24 13.77
C MET A 232 -10.11 0.00 12.44
N ALA A 233 -10.35 1.28 12.12
CA ALA A 233 -10.82 1.66 10.79
C ALA A 233 -9.82 1.17 9.72
N ILE A 234 -10.34 0.72 8.58
CA ILE A 234 -9.52 0.20 7.49
C ILE A 234 -8.54 1.24 6.94
N SER A 235 -8.91 2.52 6.96
CA SER A 235 -7.99 3.60 6.61
C SER A 235 -6.77 3.64 7.55
N THR A 236 -6.97 3.46 8.86
CA THR A 236 -5.88 3.40 9.84
C THR A 236 -5.02 2.15 9.63
N VAL A 237 -5.64 1.01 9.40
CA VAL A 237 -4.96 -0.26 9.08
C VAL A 237 -4.10 -0.09 7.81
N TYR A 238 -4.64 0.58 6.79
CA TYR A 238 -3.92 0.85 5.54
C TYR A 238 -2.74 1.82 5.71
N GLU A 239 -2.86 2.85 6.55
CA GLU A 239 -1.73 3.73 6.85
C GLU A 239 -0.61 2.99 7.60
N LYS A 240 -0.95 2.18 8.61
CA LYS A 240 0.03 1.29 9.27
C LYS A 240 0.70 0.34 8.29
N PHE A 241 -0.09 -0.26 7.39
CA PHE A 241 0.42 -1.10 6.31
C PHE A 241 1.44 -0.36 5.44
N ARG A 242 1.16 0.88 5.02
CA ARG A 242 2.08 1.65 4.18
C ARG A 242 3.41 1.89 4.87
N ILE A 243 3.38 2.22 6.16
CA ILE A 243 4.58 2.40 6.99
C ILE A 243 5.41 1.12 7.01
N ILE A 244 4.80 0.00 7.38
CA ILE A 244 5.49 -1.30 7.49
C ILE A 244 5.99 -1.76 6.12
N ARG A 245 5.19 -1.60 5.07
CA ARG A 245 5.60 -1.92 3.68
C ARG A 245 6.82 -1.12 3.26
N ASN A 246 6.89 0.17 3.58
CA ASN A 246 8.04 1.01 3.24
C ASN A 246 9.29 0.59 4.03
N PHE A 247 9.15 0.25 5.31
CA PHE A 247 10.22 -0.34 6.12
C PHE A 247 10.73 -1.66 5.53
N LEU A 248 9.81 -2.59 5.23
CA LEU A 248 10.17 -3.88 4.65
C LEU A 248 10.74 -3.76 3.25
N LYS A 249 10.33 -2.77 2.45
CA LYS A 249 10.92 -2.49 1.14
C LYS A 249 12.40 -2.13 1.30
N GLU A 250 12.70 -1.19 2.19
CA GLU A 250 14.06 -0.69 2.42
C GLU A 250 15.01 -1.79 2.95
N ILE A 251 14.52 -2.69 3.81
CA ILE A 251 15.29 -3.85 4.27
C ILE A 251 15.39 -4.96 3.22
N SER A 252 14.36 -5.14 2.37
CA SER A 252 14.34 -6.21 1.36
C SER A 252 15.29 -5.94 0.19
N ASP A 253 15.60 -4.68 -0.10
CA ASP A 253 16.57 -4.31 -1.14
C ASP A 253 17.99 -4.85 -0.83
N GLU A 254 18.22 -5.30 0.41
CA GLU A 254 19.47 -5.90 0.89
C GLU A 254 19.42 -7.43 1.06
N GLN A 255 18.37 -8.09 0.54
CA GLN A 255 18.14 -9.55 0.68
C GLN A 255 18.01 -10.04 2.14
N GLN A 256 17.74 -9.14 3.10
CA GLN A 256 17.67 -9.50 4.51
C GLN A 256 16.24 -9.90 4.96
N LYS A 257 16.18 -10.90 5.82
CA LYS A 257 14.93 -11.32 6.48
C LYS A 257 14.63 -10.38 7.64
N VAL A 258 13.38 -9.94 7.76
CA VAL A 258 12.95 -9.09 8.88
C VAL A 258 13.07 -9.81 10.23
N THR A 259 12.98 -11.14 10.23
CA THR A 259 13.11 -11.98 11.43
C THR A 259 14.54 -12.03 11.98
N THR A 260 15.54 -11.75 11.14
CA THR A 260 16.96 -11.69 11.52
C THR A 260 17.50 -10.25 11.47
N CYS A 261 16.61 -9.26 11.47
CA CYS A 261 16.99 -7.86 11.49
C CYS A 261 17.45 -7.48 12.89
N ASP A 262 18.69 -7.01 13.01
CA ASP A 262 19.25 -6.60 14.30
C ASP A 262 18.81 -5.19 14.70
N ALA A 263 19.11 -4.84 15.96
CA ALA A 263 18.75 -3.54 16.51
C ALA A 263 19.44 -2.38 15.79
N GLU A 264 20.67 -2.59 15.29
CA GLU A 264 21.47 -1.56 14.62
C GLU A 264 20.83 -1.16 13.28
N ARG A 265 20.35 -2.13 12.50
CA ARG A 265 19.72 -1.84 11.21
C ARG A 265 18.40 -1.08 11.38
N ILE A 266 17.62 -1.45 12.40
CA ILE A 266 16.37 -0.75 12.74
C ILE A 266 16.68 0.67 13.22
N ASP A 267 17.72 0.85 14.04
CA ASP A 267 18.18 2.15 14.48
C ASP A 267 18.56 3.06 13.30
N GLN A 268 19.35 2.53 12.35
CA GLN A 268 19.72 3.26 11.12
C GLN A 268 18.49 3.68 10.32
N TYR A 269 17.52 2.78 10.13
CA TYR A 269 16.27 3.10 9.44
C TYR A 269 15.46 4.19 10.15
N LEU A 270 15.30 4.06 11.47
CA LEU A 270 14.50 5.00 12.26
C LEU A 270 15.17 6.38 12.31
N LYS A 271 16.50 6.46 12.45
CA LYS A 271 17.23 7.74 12.39
C LYS A 271 17.08 8.44 11.05
N LYS A 272 17.22 7.70 9.94
CA LYS A 272 16.96 8.27 8.60
C LYS A 272 15.53 8.78 8.47
N ARG A 273 14.56 8.05 8.99
CA ARG A 273 13.15 8.48 8.99
C ARG A 273 12.87 9.66 9.92
N GLN A 274 13.65 9.80 10.98
CA GLN A 274 13.60 10.95 11.87
C GLN A 274 14.03 12.23 11.14
N GLU A 275 15.14 12.15 10.39
CA GLU A 275 15.64 13.27 9.57
C GLU A 275 14.64 13.66 8.46
N ASP A 276 13.97 12.67 7.85
CA ASP A 276 12.96 12.89 6.81
C ASP A 276 11.60 13.38 7.35
N ALA A 277 11.36 13.30 8.67
CA ALA A 277 10.04 13.56 9.24
C ALA A 277 9.81 15.05 9.50
N ASN A 278 8.77 15.60 8.87
CA ASN A 278 8.37 16.99 9.10
C ASN A 278 7.71 17.24 10.46
N GLU A 279 7.20 16.20 11.13
CA GLU A 279 6.46 16.32 12.39
C GLU A 279 6.74 15.13 13.33
N ALA A 280 7.03 15.42 14.60
CA ALA A 280 7.24 14.43 15.67
C ALA A 280 6.10 13.41 15.80
N LYS A 281 4.85 13.86 15.58
CA LYS A 281 3.67 12.98 15.61
C LYS A 281 3.70 11.93 14.49
N THR A 282 4.11 12.35 13.29
CA THR A 282 4.25 11.46 12.14
C THR A 282 5.34 10.43 12.41
N PHE A 283 6.49 10.88 12.92
CA PHE A 283 7.59 9.99 13.27
C PHE A 283 7.22 8.98 14.37
N ASN A 284 6.64 9.42 15.48
CA ASN A 284 6.21 8.54 16.57
C ASN A 284 5.18 7.49 16.08
N THR A 285 4.32 7.86 15.13
CA THR A 285 3.36 6.92 14.50
C THR A 285 4.09 5.86 13.67
N GLN A 286 5.16 6.24 12.97
CA GLN A 286 6.00 5.29 12.23
C GLN A 286 6.67 4.29 13.15
N VAL A 287 7.38 4.78 14.18
CA VAL A 287 8.04 3.96 15.21
C VAL A 287 7.06 2.97 15.83
N THR A 288 5.91 3.46 16.27
CA THR A 288 4.88 2.64 16.94
C THR A 288 4.28 1.59 15.99
N SER A 289 4.08 1.92 14.71
CA SER A 289 3.54 0.97 13.73
C SER A 289 4.52 -0.18 13.46
N ILE A 290 5.82 0.12 13.39
CA ILE A 290 6.87 -0.89 13.26
C ILE A 290 6.95 -1.74 14.53
N GLN A 291 6.89 -1.13 15.71
CA GLN A 291 6.88 -1.85 17.00
C GLN A 291 5.72 -2.85 17.07
N TYR A 292 4.50 -2.45 16.72
CA TYR A 292 3.35 -3.35 16.73
C TYR A 292 3.47 -4.49 15.73
N PHE A 293 4.07 -4.25 14.57
CA PHE A 293 4.36 -5.33 13.63
C PHE A 293 5.35 -6.35 14.23
N PHE A 294 6.45 -5.90 14.84
CA PHE A 294 7.37 -6.81 15.53
C PHE A 294 6.73 -7.50 16.74
N LYS A 295 5.83 -6.83 17.46
CA LYS A 295 5.08 -7.45 18.56
C LYS A 295 4.17 -8.57 18.05
N PHE A 296 3.54 -8.38 16.90
CA PHE A 296 2.81 -9.46 16.22
C PHE A 296 3.74 -10.61 15.85
N LEU A 297 4.93 -10.32 15.30
CA LEU A 297 5.92 -11.36 14.97
C LEU A 297 6.37 -12.15 16.20
N GLU A 298 6.60 -11.47 17.32
CA GLU A 298 6.99 -12.06 18.60
C GLU A 298 5.90 -13.00 19.14
N VAL A 299 4.65 -12.52 19.21
CA VAL A 299 3.52 -13.33 19.70
C VAL A 299 3.26 -14.56 18.82
N ARG A 300 3.58 -14.46 17.52
CA ARG A 300 3.45 -15.58 16.57
C ARG A 300 4.67 -16.51 16.54
N GLY A 301 5.72 -16.20 17.30
CA GLY A 301 6.95 -17.00 17.38
C GLY A 301 7.89 -16.87 16.17
N TYR A 302 7.76 -15.79 15.38
CA TYR A 302 8.68 -15.52 14.26
C TYR A 302 9.96 -14.81 14.70
N VAL A 303 9.94 -14.14 15.86
CA VAL A 303 11.10 -13.53 16.52
C VAL A 303 11.00 -13.79 18.02
N ASP A 304 12.14 -13.89 18.71
CA ASP A 304 12.15 -14.16 20.16
C ASP A 304 11.68 -12.96 20.99
N LYS A 305 12.01 -11.75 20.54
CA LYS A 305 11.64 -10.48 21.18
C LYS A 305 11.65 -9.34 20.17
N VAL A 306 10.97 -8.25 20.48
CA VAL A 306 11.07 -7.01 19.69
C VAL A 306 12.53 -6.50 19.75
N PRO A 307 13.18 -6.25 18.60
CA PRO A 307 14.63 -5.94 18.54
C PRO A 307 14.99 -4.51 18.96
N PHE A 308 14.01 -3.64 19.22
CA PHE A 308 14.23 -2.26 19.63
C PHE A 308 13.19 -1.81 20.66
N ARG A 309 13.44 -0.68 21.33
CA ARG A 309 12.50 -0.04 22.25
C ARG A 309 12.01 1.27 21.63
N ALA A 310 10.71 1.37 21.39
CA ALA A 310 10.10 2.53 20.73
C ALA A 310 10.30 3.82 21.53
N GLU A 311 10.33 3.71 22.86
CA GLU A 311 10.46 4.80 23.81
C GLU A 311 11.79 5.56 23.64
N TYR A 312 12.82 4.93 23.09
CA TYR A 312 14.12 5.57 22.81
C TYR A 312 14.09 6.48 21.59
N TYR A 313 13.08 6.34 20.73
CA TYR A 313 12.94 7.13 19.50
C TYR A 313 11.83 8.17 19.60
N TRP A 314 10.96 8.12 20.61
CA TRP A 314 9.85 9.07 20.66
C TRP A 314 10.32 10.50 20.79
N GLU A 315 9.90 11.31 19.84
CA GLU A 315 10.10 12.74 19.88
C GLU A 315 9.03 13.42 20.72
N LYS A 316 9.45 14.48 21.43
CA LYS A 316 8.53 15.32 22.19
C LYS A 316 7.59 16.04 21.22
N GLN A 317 6.31 15.74 21.34
CA GLN A 317 5.27 16.44 20.59
C GLN A 317 5.02 17.80 21.23
N MET A 318 5.42 18.87 20.55
CA MET A 318 5.02 20.23 20.91
C MET A 318 3.63 20.49 20.34
N LEU A 319 2.66 20.83 21.19
CA LEU A 319 1.35 21.27 20.74
C LEU A 319 1.49 22.67 20.17
N VAL A 320 1.64 22.76 18.85
CA VAL A 320 1.61 24.05 18.14
C VAL A 320 0.17 24.30 17.72
N HIS A 321 -0.38 25.42 18.21
CA HIS A 321 -1.63 25.96 17.68
C HIS A 321 -1.30 26.62 16.33
N HIS A 322 -1.93 26.19 15.25
CA HIS A 322 -1.55 26.60 13.88
C HIS A 322 -2.39 27.78 13.33
N ASP A 323 -3.21 28.41 14.17
CA ASP A 323 -4.13 29.52 13.83
C ASP A 323 -4.75 29.32 12.45
N ARG A 324 -5.58 28.29 12.37
CA ARG A 324 -6.13 27.70 11.15
C ARG A 324 -7.52 28.23 10.82
N CYS A 325 -8.05 29.19 11.58
CA CYS A 325 -9.29 29.84 11.23
C CYS A 325 -9.20 30.48 9.85
N VAL A 326 -10.32 30.45 9.14
CA VAL A 326 -10.47 31.15 7.87
C VAL A 326 -10.90 32.57 8.22
N GLU A 327 -10.16 33.55 7.71
CA GLU A 327 -10.48 34.97 7.87
C GLU A 327 -11.87 35.29 7.29
N GLU A 328 -12.54 36.27 7.91
CA GLU A 328 -13.92 36.63 7.57
C GLU A 328 -14.07 37.14 6.14
N ASP A 329 -13.15 37.99 5.70
CA ASP A 329 -13.11 38.50 4.34
C ASP A 329 -13.06 37.37 3.30
N VAL A 330 -12.24 36.34 3.54
CA VAL A 330 -12.08 35.19 2.64
C VAL A 330 -13.37 34.38 2.52
N TYR A 331 -13.97 33.97 3.64
CA TYR A 331 -15.19 33.15 3.54
C TYR A 331 -16.40 33.96 3.07
N MET A 332 -16.46 35.27 3.39
CA MET A 332 -17.51 36.15 2.88
C MET A 332 -17.39 36.37 1.37
N GLU A 333 -16.16 36.48 0.84
CA GLU A 333 -15.93 36.49 -0.61
C GLU A 333 -16.44 35.20 -1.28
N ILE A 334 -16.17 34.04 -0.67
CA ILE A 334 -16.69 32.76 -1.17
C ILE A 334 -18.22 32.76 -1.16
N ILE A 335 -18.87 33.22 -0.08
CA ILE A 335 -20.33 33.31 0.02
C ILE A 335 -20.90 34.22 -1.08
N GLN A 336 -20.31 35.38 -1.33
CA GLN A 336 -20.75 36.32 -2.38
C GLN A 336 -20.65 35.70 -3.77
N LYS A 337 -19.62 34.89 -4.03
CA LYS A 337 -19.39 34.23 -5.31
C LYS A 337 -19.95 32.82 -5.38
N LEU A 338 -20.66 32.35 -4.35
CA LEU A 338 -21.08 30.95 -4.21
C LEU A 338 -22.04 30.50 -5.32
N SER A 339 -22.81 31.43 -5.90
CA SER A 339 -23.69 31.15 -7.05
C SER A 339 -22.94 30.65 -8.29
N ASN A 340 -21.63 30.95 -8.40
CA ASN A 340 -20.76 30.48 -9.48
C ASN A 340 -20.26 29.04 -9.28
N PHE A 341 -20.49 28.47 -8.10
CA PHE A 341 -20.14 27.08 -7.79
C PHE A 341 -21.29 26.15 -8.18
N PRO A 342 -20.99 24.91 -8.63
CA PRO A 342 -21.98 23.86 -8.79
C PRO A 342 -22.85 23.70 -7.55
N GLU A 343 -24.15 23.51 -7.73
CA GLU A 343 -25.15 23.49 -6.65
C GLU A 343 -24.78 22.56 -5.49
N HIS A 344 -24.28 21.35 -5.78
CA HIS A 344 -23.83 20.41 -4.75
C HIS A 344 -22.66 20.95 -3.93
N LEU A 345 -21.68 21.63 -4.56
CA LEU A 345 -20.56 22.25 -3.84
C LEU A 345 -21.01 23.38 -2.94
N ARG A 346 -21.98 24.18 -3.37
CA ARG A 346 -22.57 25.24 -2.54
C ARG A 346 -23.14 24.65 -1.26
N MET A 347 -23.98 23.62 -1.40
CA MET A 347 -24.59 22.95 -0.26
C MET A 347 -23.51 22.34 0.65
N MET A 348 -22.56 21.60 0.08
CA MET A 348 -21.45 21.00 0.86
C MET A 348 -20.59 22.04 1.59
N PHE A 349 -20.33 23.19 0.97
CA PHE A 349 -19.60 24.30 1.58
C PHE A 349 -20.35 24.90 2.77
N LEU A 350 -21.66 25.14 2.64
CA LEU A 350 -22.48 25.66 3.74
C LEU A 350 -22.43 24.75 4.98
N HIS A 351 -22.27 23.44 4.82
CA HIS A 351 -22.10 22.53 5.95
C HIS A 351 -20.76 22.68 6.67
N LEU A 352 -19.70 22.99 5.92
CA LEU A 352 -18.39 23.28 6.51
C LEU A 352 -18.44 24.61 7.24
N TRP A 353 -18.97 25.65 6.58
CA TRP A 353 -18.97 27.02 7.09
C TRP A 353 -19.99 27.26 8.22
N CYS A 354 -21.25 26.85 8.08
CA CYS A 354 -22.28 27.08 9.10
C CYS A 354 -22.12 26.18 10.33
N ILE A 355 -21.69 24.93 10.14
CA ILE A 355 -21.79 23.88 11.17
C ILE A 355 -20.41 23.35 11.59
N GLY A 356 -19.35 23.60 10.81
CA GLY A 356 -18.02 23.06 11.12
C GLY A 356 -17.95 21.53 10.97
N LEU A 357 -18.73 20.93 10.06
CA LEU A 357 -18.67 19.48 9.83
C LEU A 357 -17.30 19.07 9.29
N ARG A 358 -16.86 17.85 9.63
CA ARG A 358 -15.69 17.27 8.95
C ARG A 358 -16.06 16.95 7.51
N ILE A 359 -15.09 17.06 6.60
CA ILE A 359 -15.30 16.75 5.18
C ILE A 359 -15.91 15.35 4.94
N SER A 360 -15.50 14.35 5.72
CA SER A 360 -16.07 13.00 5.65
C SER A 360 -17.51 12.93 6.13
N GLU A 361 -17.87 13.73 7.14
CA GLU A 361 -19.24 13.83 7.66
C GLU A 361 -20.13 14.41 6.55
N VAL A 362 -19.74 15.53 5.93
CA VAL A 362 -20.47 16.14 4.79
C VAL A 362 -20.67 15.15 3.65
N CYS A 363 -19.59 14.47 3.24
CA CYS A 363 -19.62 13.54 2.11
C CYS A 363 -20.47 12.28 2.36
N THR A 364 -20.81 11.99 3.62
CA THR A 364 -21.56 10.77 4.00
C THR A 364 -22.94 11.05 4.58
N LEU A 365 -23.41 12.31 4.53
CA LEU A 365 -24.76 12.68 4.94
C LEU A 365 -25.84 11.92 4.14
N LYS A 366 -26.91 11.57 4.84
CA LYS A 366 -28.05 10.78 4.33
C LYS A 366 -29.31 11.62 4.20
N GLY A 367 -30.23 11.21 3.33
CA GLY A 367 -31.47 11.94 3.07
C GLY A 367 -32.35 12.17 4.31
N ASP A 368 -32.23 11.32 5.32
CA ASP A 368 -32.91 11.43 6.62
C ASP A 368 -32.18 12.33 7.65
N ALA A 369 -31.11 13.03 7.24
CA ALA A 369 -30.27 13.78 8.17
C ALA A 369 -30.97 14.99 8.82
N TYR A 370 -32.01 15.57 8.20
CA TYR A 370 -32.64 16.81 8.66
C TYR A 370 -34.01 16.54 9.27
N TYR A 371 -34.30 17.21 10.38
CA TYR A 371 -35.60 17.14 11.02
C TYR A 371 -35.93 18.44 11.77
N HIS A 372 -37.22 18.71 11.92
CA HIS A 372 -37.74 19.82 12.70
C HIS A 372 -38.35 19.24 13.99
N GLN A 373 -37.99 19.81 15.13
CA GLN A 373 -38.45 19.35 16.44
C GLN A 373 -38.56 20.53 17.41
N ASN A 374 -39.75 20.69 18.02
CA ASN A 374 -40.02 21.71 19.05
C ASN A 374 -39.78 23.16 18.61
N GLY A 375 -39.98 23.49 17.33
CA GLY A 375 -39.73 24.83 16.78
C GLY A 375 -38.29 25.06 16.32
N ASP A 376 -37.39 24.10 16.58
CA ASP A 376 -35.98 24.17 16.18
C ASP A 376 -35.68 23.20 15.03
N TYR A 377 -34.68 23.56 14.23
CA TYR A 377 -34.19 22.76 13.12
C TYR A 377 -32.91 22.02 13.51
N TRP A 378 -32.85 20.75 13.17
CA TRP A 378 -31.78 19.86 13.62
C TRP A 378 -31.21 19.01 12.49
N MET A 379 -29.97 18.58 12.70
CA MET A 379 -29.27 17.64 11.84
C MET A 379 -28.72 16.45 12.63
N LYS A 380 -28.99 15.22 12.16
CA LYS A 380 -28.40 13.97 12.64
C LYS A 380 -27.23 13.58 11.74
N ILE A 381 -26.05 13.41 12.33
CA ILE A 381 -24.79 13.19 11.59
C ILE A 381 -24.10 11.95 12.12
N TYR A 382 -23.71 11.03 11.23
CA TYR A 382 -22.86 9.90 11.58
C TYR A 382 -21.38 10.29 11.53
N GLN A 383 -20.68 10.12 12.65
CA GLN A 383 -19.26 10.43 12.76
C GLN A 383 -18.42 9.18 12.46
N VAL A 384 -17.93 9.08 11.22
CA VAL A 384 -17.10 7.93 10.77
C VAL A 384 -15.92 7.65 11.71
N LYS A 385 -15.24 8.69 12.20
CA LYS A 385 -14.08 8.55 13.09
C LYS A 385 -14.47 8.05 14.50
N MET A 386 -15.59 8.53 15.03
CA MET A 386 -16.04 8.23 16.40
C MET A 386 -16.96 7.01 16.46
N LYS A 387 -17.43 6.52 15.30
CA LYS A 387 -18.40 5.44 15.16
C LYS A 387 -19.69 5.69 15.95
N ASN A 388 -20.14 6.95 16.00
CA ASN A 388 -21.34 7.35 16.73
C ASN A 388 -22.11 8.46 15.99
N TYR A 389 -23.37 8.67 16.36
CA TYR A 389 -24.19 9.77 15.86
C TYR A 389 -24.09 10.99 16.79
N LYS A 390 -24.10 12.18 16.20
CA LYS A 390 -24.37 13.43 16.91
C LYS A 390 -25.59 14.13 16.33
N ARG A 391 -26.20 14.98 17.15
CA ARG A 391 -27.32 15.85 16.76
C ARG A 391 -26.92 17.28 17.05
N VAL A 392 -27.07 18.16 16.08
CA VAL A 392 -26.72 19.58 16.22
C VAL A 392 -27.86 20.45 15.72
N PRO A 393 -28.13 21.59 16.39
CA PRO A 393 -29.05 22.58 15.86
C PRO A 393 -28.45 23.22 14.61
N ILE A 394 -29.30 23.59 13.66
CA ILE A 394 -28.91 24.23 12.40
C ILE A 394 -29.78 25.46 12.12
N PRO A 395 -29.29 26.44 11.33
CA PRO A 395 -30.11 27.55 10.90
C PRO A 395 -31.29 27.10 10.02
N GLU A 396 -32.46 27.71 10.21
CA GLU A 396 -33.67 27.51 9.39
C GLU A 396 -33.37 27.65 7.89
N ALA A 397 -32.62 28.70 7.51
CA ALA A 397 -32.23 28.93 6.12
C ALA A 397 -31.49 27.73 5.50
N LEU A 398 -30.62 27.03 6.27
CA LEU A 398 -29.93 25.84 5.77
C LEU A 398 -30.89 24.65 5.65
N TYR A 399 -31.81 24.49 6.61
CA TYR A 399 -32.84 23.46 6.55
C TYR A 399 -33.69 23.62 5.28
N ASP A 400 -34.21 24.81 5.02
CA ASP A 400 -35.07 25.10 3.87
C ASP A 400 -34.35 24.87 2.53
N LEU A 401 -33.12 25.39 2.41
CA LEU A 401 -32.28 25.14 1.23
C LEU A 401 -32.09 23.65 0.97
N MET A 402 -31.87 22.87 2.03
CA MET A 402 -31.68 21.43 1.92
C MET A 402 -32.98 20.69 1.61
N GLN A 403 -34.14 21.10 2.14
CA GLN A 403 -35.42 20.52 1.72
C GLN A 403 -35.66 20.70 0.21
N VAL A 404 -35.38 21.90 -0.32
CA VAL A 404 -35.46 22.16 -1.77
C VAL A 404 -34.47 21.26 -2.53
N TYR A 405 -33.23 21.17 -2.07
CA TYR A 405 -32.20 20.35 -2.72
C TYR A 405 -32.57 18.86 -2.74
N LEU A 406 -33.03 18.31 -1.62
CA LEU A 406 -33.42 16.90 -1.48
C LEU A 406 -34.60 16.54 -2.40
N ASN A 407 -35.62 17.40 -2.42
CA ASN A 407 -36.80 17.21 -3.27
C ASN A 407 -36.45 17.30 -4.76
N LYS A 408 -35.67 18.31 -5.15
CA LYS A 408 -35.21 18.51 -6.53
C LYS A 408 -34.43 17.31 -7.06
N ASN A 409 -33.56 16.73 -6.22
CA ASN A 409 -32.69 15.61 -6.59
C ASN A 409 -33.31 14.24 -6.29
N ARG A 410 -34.55 14.19 -5.75
CA ARG A 410 -35.28 12.95 -5.40
C ARG A 410 -34.47 11.99 -4.52
N ILE A 411 -33.79 12.55 -3.51
CA ILE A 411 -32.94 11.78 -2.59
C ILE A 411 -33.81 10.98 -1.62
N ALA A 412 -33.66 9.65 -1.61
CA ALA A 412 -34.35 8.80 -0.63
C ALA A 412 -33.69 8.90 0.76
N LYS A 413 -34.43 8.49 1.81
CA LYS A 413 -33.97 8.55 3.21
C LYS A 413 -32.60 7.91 3.44
N GLU A 414 -32.42 6.70 2.90
CA GLU A 414 -31.20 5.91 3.08
C GLU A 414 -30.09 6.24 2.07
N ASP A 415 -30.37 7.11 1.09
CA ASP A 415 -29.40 7.48 0.05
C ASP A 415 -28.45 8.55 0.57
N TYR A 416 -27.23 8.57 0.01
CA TYR A 416 -26.34 9.69 0.25
C TYR A 416 -26.91 10.94 -0.43
N ILE A 417 -26.85 12.07 0.27
CA ILE A 417 -27.28 13.37 -0.27
C ILE A 417 -26.36 13.78 -1.41
N PHE A 418 -25.06 13.70 -1.17
CA PHE A 418 -24.04 13.98 -2.18
C PHE A 418 -23.54 12.64 -2.71
N GLN A 419 -23.86 12.37 -3.97
CA GLN A 419 -23.56 11.08 -4.60
C GLN A 419 -22.40 11.18 -5.57
N ASN A 420 -21.56 10.16 -5.59
CA ASN A 420 -20.64 9.92 -6.69
C ASN A 420 -21.41 9.35 -7.91
N ARG A 421 -20.72 9.18 -9.04
CA ARG A 421 -21.33 8.67 -10.30
C ARG A 421 -21.98 7.29 -10.20
N LYS A 422 -21.71 6.51 -9.16
CA LYS A 422 -22.26 5.17 -8.91
C LYS A 422 -23.36 5.18 -7.84
N GLY A 423 -23.81 6.34 -7.37
CA GLY A 423 -24.79 6.47 -6.28
C GLY A 423 -24.21 6.28 -4.87
N GLY A 424 -22.90 6.03 -4.74
CA GLY A 424 -22.22 5.95 -3.44
C GLY A 424 -21.90 7.33 -2.86
N ALA A 425 -21.32 7.37 -1.65
CA ALA A 425 -20.91 8.61 -1.01
C ALA A 425 -19.99 9.46 -1.91
N PHE A 426 -20.09 10.78 -1.78
CA PHE A 426 -19.18 11.69 -2.47
C PHE A 426 -17.75 11.50 -1.95
N SER A 427 -16.76 11.64 -2.83
CA SER A 427 -15.36 11.48 -2.41
C SER A 427 -14.88 12.76 -1.72
N LYS A 428 -14.27 12.61 -0.54
CA LYS A 428 -13.65 13.75 0.17
C LYS A 428 -12.55 14.39 -0.67
N PHE A 429 -11.80 13.58 -1.42
CA PHE A 429 -10.74 14.05 -2.31
C PHE A 429 -11.35 14.88 -3.44
N THR A 430 -12.37 14.35 -4.12
CA THR A 430 -13.06 15.07 -5.18
C THR A 430 -13.68 16.36 -4.69
N PHE A 431 -14.28 16.38 -3.49
CA PHE A 431 -14.84 17.60 -2.92
C PHE A 431 -13.75 18.65 -2.68
N ASN A 432 -12.64 18.28 -2.04
CA ASN A 432 -11.53 19.19 -1.76
C ASN A 432 -10.92 19.76 -3.06
N GLU A 433 -10.68 18.92 -4.05
CA GLU A 433 -10.10 19.35 -5.34
C GLU A 433 -11.06 20.23 -6.15
N GLN A 434 -12.37 19.92 -6.12
CA GLN A 434 -13.36 20.79 -6.75
C GLN A 434 -13.43 22.14 -6.06
N MET A 435 -13.43 22.20 -4.73
CA MET A 435 -13.43 23.47 -4.01
C MET A 435 -12.21 24.32 -4.35
N LYS A 436 -10.99 23.75 -4.31
CA LYS A 436 -9.77 24.47 -4.73
C LYS A 436 -9.88 25.01 -6.15
N LYS A 437 -10.36 24.18 -7.09
CA LYS A 437 -10.53 24.57 -8.49
C LYS A 437 -11.48 25.75 -8.64
N TYR A 438 -12.64 25.71 -7.96
CA TYR A 438 -13.64 26.77 -8.08
C TYR A 438 -13.24 28.04 -7.31
N CYS A 439 -12.54 27.93 -6.18
CA CYS A 439 -11.94 29.07 -5.51
C CYS A 439 -10.93 29.79 -6.42
N ALA A 440 -10.06 29.04 -7.10
CA ALA A 440 -9.12 29.62 -8.06
C ALA A 440 -9.83 30.23 -9.27
N ALA A 441 -10.86 29.58 -9.80
CA ALA A 441 -11.61 30.07 -10.96
C ALA A 441 -12.47 31.32 -10.65
N CYS A 442 -12.86 31.52 -9.40
CA CYS A 442 -13.62 32.69 -8.94
C CYS A 442 -12.71 33.78 -8.35
N ASP A 443 -11.40 33.67 -8.51
CA ASP A 443 -10.40 34.63 -8.02
C ASP A 443 -10.49 34.90 -6.51
N ILE A 444 -10.84 33.88 -5.71
CA ILE A 444 -10.91 34.02 -4.23
C ILE A 444 -9.52 34.39 -3.70
N GLN A 445 -9.44 35.47 -2.92
CA GLN A 445 -8.20 36.03 -2.39
C GLN A 445 -7.12 36.16 -3.48
N ASN A 446 -7.46 36.75 -4.62
CA ASN A 446 -6.54 36.92 -5.76
C ASN A 446 -5.89 35.61 -6.24
N ARG A 447 -6.60 34.48 -6.13
CA ARG A 447 -6.15 33.10 -6.45
C ARG A 447 -5.11 32.51 -5.51
N GLU A 448 -4.77 33.18 -4.42
CA GLU A 448 -3.80 32.68 -3.44
C GLU A 448 -4.45 31.78 -2.38
N TYR A 449 -5.78 31.81 -2.28
CA TYR A 449 -6.49 31.02 -1.28
C TYR A 449 -6.35 29.50 -1.51
N LEU A 450 -5.73 28.83 -0.54
CA LEU A 450 -5.66 27.37 -0.50
C LEU A 450 -6.77 26.81 0.39
N PHE A 451 -7.88 26.41 -0.24
CA PHE A 451 -9.00 25.80 0.46
C PHE A 451 -8.58 24.55 1.27
N LYS A 452 -8.91 24.56 2.56
CA LYS A 452 -8.75 23.45 3.49
C LYS A 452 -10.03 23.28 4.30
N SER A 453 -10.78 22.21 4.01
CA SER A 453 -12.08 21.95 4.68
C SER A 453 -12.08 21.97 6.21
N HIS A 454 -10.97 21.57 6.85
CA HIS A 454 -10.88 21.47 8.31
C HIS A 454 -10.73 22.84 8.98
N ASP A 455 -10.20 23.83 8.26
CA ASP A 455 -9.99 25.20 8.74
C ASP A 455 -11.34 25.91 9.05
N TYR A 456 -12.41 25.58 8.34
CA TYR A 456 -13.77 26.05 8.66
C TYR A 456 -14.29 25.51 9.99
N ARG A 457 -13.87 24.31 10.39
CA ARG A 457 -14.24 23.76 11.70
C ARG A 457 -13.52 24.47 12.84
N HIS A 458 -12.26 24.89 12.64
CA HIS A 458 -11.57 25.80 13.56
C HIS A 458 -12.35 27.11 13.67
N THR A 459 -12.70 27.70 12.53
CA THR A 459 -13.48 28.96 12.46
C THR A 459 -14.77 28.88 13.28
N VAL A 460 -15.56 27.82 13.13
CA VAL A 460 -16.80 27.64 13.90
C VAL A 460 -16.52 27.42 15.40
N ALA A 461 -15.51 26.64 15.76
CA ALA A 461 -15.16 26.39 17.15
C ALA A 461 -14.71 27.66 17.87
N THR A 462 -13.84 28.44 17.23
CA THR A 462 -13.36 29.75 17.71
C THR A 462 -14.51 30.74 17.83
N ASN A 463 -15.37 30.84 16.81
CA ASN A 463 -16.53 31.74 16.84
C ASN A 463 -17.49 31.41 18.01
N LEU A 464 -17.82 30.13 18.23
CA LEU A 464 -18.64 29.72 19.37
C LEU A 464 -17.98 30.09 20.71
N TYR A 465 -16.67 29.91 20.82
CA TYR A 465 -15.92 30.25 22.03
C TYR A 465 -15.92 31.76 22.29
N ASP A 466 -15.68 32.58 21.26
CA ASP A 466 -15.66 34.04 21.37
C ASP A 466 -17.02 34.63 21.73
N HIS A 467 -18.11 33.96 21.35
CA HIS A 467 -19.48 34.30 21.73
C HIS A 467 -19.92 33.69 23.08
N GLY A 468 -18.98 33.16 23.86
CA GLY A 468 -19.22 32.74 25.25
C GLY A 468 -19.84 31.35 25.41
N VAL A 469 -19.87 30.51 24.37
CA VAL A 469 -20.30 29.12 24.50
C VAL A 469 -19.28 28.35 25.35
N SER A 470 -19.78 27.59 26.34
CA SER A 470 -18.92 26.80 27.22
C SER A 470 -18.12 25.75 26.43
N ARG A 471 -16.92 25.40 26.92
CA ARG A 471 -16.07 24.37 26.30
C ARG A 471 -16.80 23.03 26.11
N GLN A 472 -17.66 22.69 27.08
CA GLN A 472 -18.52 21.50 27.04
C GLN A 472 -19.55 21.60 25.92
N GLY A 473 -20.20 22.76 25.76
CA GLY A 473 -21.12 23.01 24.66
C GLY A 473 -20.45 22.86 23.30
N ILE A 474 -19.25 23.42 23.12
CA ILE A 474 -18.47 23.30 21.87
C ILE A 474 -18.05 21.84 21.64
N ARG A 475 -17.59 21.14 22.69
CA ARG A 475 -17.23 19.71 22.61
C ARG A 475 -18.41 18.87 22.10
N ASP A 476 -19.59 19.07 22.67
CA ASP A 476 -20.80 18.33 22.33
C ASP A 476 -21.26 18.67 20.90
N TYR A 477 -21.24 19.95 20.55
CA TYR A 477 -21.56 20.44 19.20
C TYR A 477 -20.63 19.84 18.13
N LEU A 478 -19.33 19.84 18.39
CA LEU A 478 -18.32 19.27 17.50
C LEU A 478 -18.37 17.73 17.51
N GLY A 479 -18.86 17.10 18.57
CA GLY A 479 -18.87 15.65 18.77
C GLY A 479 -17.47 15.13 19.05
N HIS A 480 -16.82 15.69 20.08
CA HIS A 480 -15.53 15.23 20.61
C HIS A 480 -15.73 14.44 21.91
N ASN A 481 -14.87 13.45 22.18
CA ASN A 481 -14.97 12.67 23.41
C ASN A 481 -14.49 13.48 24.64
N TYR A 482 -13.45 14.27 24.46
CA TYR A 482 -12.76 14.99 25.55
C TYR A 482 -12.59 16.48 25.19
N GLU A 483 -12.53 17.35 26.20
CA GLU A 483 -12.43 18.80 26.02
C GLU A 483 -11.09 19.22 25.39
N GLU A 484 -10.01 18.50 25.68
CA GLU A 484 -8.66 18.74 25.14
C GLU A 484 -8.65 18.61 23.62
N MET A 485 -9.49 17.74 23.06
CA MET A 485 -9.67 17.65 21.61
C MET A 485 -10.29 18.91 21.02
N THR A 486 -11.16 19.59 21.76
CA THR A 486 -11.81 20.84 21.34
C THR A 486 -10.85 22.03 21.45
N MET A 487 -9.98 22.06 22.45
CA MET A 487 -8.99 23.12 22.61
C MET A 487 -8.00 23.20 21.44
N GLN A 488 -7.83 22.12 20.67
CA GLN A 488 -7.05 22.13 19.42
C GLN A 488 -7.73 22.89 18.27
N TYR A 489 -9.01 23.25 18.41
CA TYR A 489 -9.79 23.96 17.40
C TYR A 489 -10.10 25.41 17.77
N ILE A 490 -9.77 25.82 18.99
CA ILE A 490 -10.04 27.17 19.48
C ILE A 490 -8.76 27.96 19.30
N ASP A 491 -8.76 28.79 18.27
CA ASP A 491 -7.64 29.61 17.88
C ASP A 491 -7.67 30.93 18.68
N TYR A 492 -6.51 31.52 18.94
CA TYR A 492 -6.45 32.84 19.56
C TYR A 492 -6.67 33.92 18.49
N MET A 493 -7.85 34.52 18.48
CA MET A 493 -8.08 35.75 17.70
C MET A 493 -7.89 36.96 18.63
N PRO A 494 -6.81 37.76 18.47
CA PRO A 494 -6.72 39.02 19.19
C PRO A 494 -7.89 39.91 18.77
N LYS A 495 -8.75 40.26 19.72
CA LYS A 495 -9.86 41.20 19.49
C LYS A 495 -9.25 42.52 19.00
N LYS A 496 -9.60 42.94 17.78
CA LYS A 496 -9.26 44.25 17.23
C LYS A 496 -10.06 45.35 17.90
#